data_AF-A0A0D9A2P5-F1
#
_entry.id   AF-A0A0D9A2P5-F1
#
_cell.length_a   1.000
_cell.length_b   1.000
_cell.length_c   1.000
_cell.angle_alpha   90.00
_cell.angle_beta   90.00
_cell.angle_gamma   90.00
#
_symmetry.space_group_name_H-M   'P 1'
#
loop_
_entity.id
_entity.type
_entity.pdbx_description
1 polymer ?
#
loop_
_entity_poly.entity_id
_entity_poly.type
_entity_poly.pdbx_seq_one_letter_code
_entity_poly.pdbx_strand_id
1 'polypeptide(L)'
;MKARIEKKLSKRLVRLHPSLYRRAWIDDDHSELAYEQNSSVRHCPSVGGGTDYWGEGQDAYTVWADWKSCWPWHGPFEAFPEGHEFECYPDTGRFRPTTRNLLKLAADCELISKASA
;
A
#
# COMPACT_ATOMS: atom_id res chain seq x y z
N MET A 1 9.48 7.38 -0.79
CA MET A 1 9.11 7.06 0.62
C MET A 1 10.27 6.35 1.29
N LYS A 2 10.56 6.55 2.59
CA LYS A 2 11.65 5.83 3.31
C LYS A 2 11.20 4.43 3.77
N ALA A 3 12.05 3.41 3.69
CA ALA A 3 11.73 2.04 4.13
C ALA A 3 11.23 1.93 5.59
N ARG A 4 11.78 2.75 6.51
CA ARG A 4 11.30 2.79 7.91
C ARG A 4 9.85 3.29 8.03
N ILE A 5 9.40 4.15 7.11
CA ILE A 5 8.03 4.66 7.07
C ILE A 5 7.10 3.57 6.54
N GLU A 6 7.47 2.88 5.46
CA GLU A 6 6.75 1.73 4.93
C GLU A 6 6.49 0.70 6.02
N LYS A 7 7.54 0.25 6.73
CA LYS A 7 7.40 -0.71 7.85
C LYS A 7 6.45 -0.23 8.94
N LYS A 8 6.47 1.06 9.29
CA LYS A 8 5.56 1.63 10.30
C LYS A 8 4.11 1.61 9.81
N LEU A 9 3.87 1.96 8.55
CA LEU A 9 2.55 1.97 7.94
C LEU A 9 1.99 0.55 7.82
N SER A 10 2.78 -0.40 7.31
CA SER A 10 2.44 -1.83 7.26
C SER A 10 2.01 -2.34 8.64
N LYS A 11 2.80 -2.07 9.69
CA LYS A 11 2.44 -2.46 11.07
C LYS A 11 1.14 -1.81 11.56
N ARG A 12 0.86 -0.57 11.16
CA ARG A 12 -0.36 0.12 11.55
C ARG A 12 -1.57 -0.46 10.83
N LEU A 13 -1.45 -0.76 9.54
CA LEU A 13 -2.52 -1.36 8.73
C LEU A 13 -2.94 -2.74 9.24
N VAL A 14 -1.99 -3.61 9.61
CA VAL A 14 -2.31 -4.91 10.23
C VAL A 14 -3.15 -4.75 11.49
N ARG A 15 -2.90 -3.70 12.29
CA ARG A 15 -3.67 -3.41 13.51
C ARG A 15 -5.04 -2.79 13.23
N LEU A 16 -5.17 -1.98 12.19
CA LEU A 16 -6.41 -1.30 11.84
C LEU A 16 -7.40 -2.22 11.11
N HIS A 17 -6.88 -3.10 10.23
CA HIS A 17 -7.68 -4.00 9.40
C HIS A 17 -7.26 -5.46 9.60
N PRO A 18 -7.44 -6.02 10.82
CA PRO A 18 -7.00 -7.38 11.12
C PRO A 18 -7.78 -8.44 10.34
N SER A 19 -9.00 -8.16 9.87
CA SER A 19 -9.77 -9.06 9.00
C SER A 19 -9.12 -9.23 7.63
N LEU A 20 -8.64 -8.13 7.04
CA LEU A 20 -7.98 -8.11 5.75
C LEU A 20 -6.56 -8.68 5.84
N TYR A 21 -5.82 -8.27 6.86
CA TYR A 21 -4.39 -8.60 7.02
C TYR A 21 -4.12 -9.73 8.02
N ARG A 22 -5.11 -10.58 8.29
CA ARG A 22 -4.98 -11.67 9.28
C ARG A 22 -3.81 -12.62 8.97
N ARG A 23 -3.55 -12.85 7.69
CA ARG A 23 -2.51 -13.76 7.19
C ARG A 23 -1.19 -13.05 6.88
N ALA A 24 -1.05 -11.79 7.27
CA ALA A 24 0.21 -11.09 7.10
C ALA A 24 1.30 -11.81 7.89
N TRP A 25 2.43 -12.03 7.23
CA TRP A 25 3.59 -12.70 7.78
C TRP A 25 4.77 -11.73 7.84
N ILE A 26 5.81 -12.12 8.58
CA ILE A 26 7.00 -11.30 8.78
C ILE A 26 8.19 -12.15 8.37
N ASP A 27 9.02 -11.60 7.50
CA ASP A 27 10.30 -12.18 7.12
C ASP A 27 11.46 -11.50 7.86
N ASP A 28 12.58 -12.21 7.96
CA ASP A 28 13.87 -11.67 8.40
C ASP A 28 14.57 -10.87 7.31
N ASP A 29 14.11 -10.97 6.06
CA ASP A 29 14.68 -10.26 4.92
C ASP A 29 14.29 -8.77 4.85
N HIS A 30 14.98 -8.02 3.98
CA HIS A 30 14.65 -6.62 3.67
C HIS A 30 13.46 -6.55 2.70
N SER A 31 12.61 -5.53 2.84
CA SER A 31 11.63 -5.23 1.79
C SER A 31 12.34 -4.72 0.53
N GLU A 32 11.69 -4.84 -0.63
CA GLU A 32 12.21 -4.29 -1.91
C GLU A 32 12.68 -2.83 -1.77
N LEU A 33 11.85 -1.99 -1.15
CA LEU A 33 12.20 -0.58 -0.89
C LEU A 33 13.41 -0.43 0.05
N ALA A 34 13.59 -1.36 0.99
CA ALA A 34 14.75 -1.36 1.88
C ALA A 34 16.02 -1.81 1.14
N TYR A 35 15.91 -2.76 0.20
CA TYR A 35 16.99 -3.17 -0.70
C TYR A 35 17.42 -2.03 -1.62
N GLU A 36 16.48 -1.39 -2.32
CA GLU A 36 16.75 -0.24 -3.20
C GLU A 36 17.45 0.91 -2.49
N GLN A 37 17.08 1.15 -1.22
CA GLN A 37 17.66 2.23 -0.40
C GLN A 37 18.94 1.82 0.34
N ASN A 38 19.43 0.59 0.16
CA ASN A 38 20.52 -0.01 0.92
C ASN A 38 20.35 0.19 2.44
N SER A 39 19.13 -0.03 2.93
CA SER A 39 18.73 0.21 4.32
C SER A 39 18.64 -1.11 5.10
N SER A 40 19.05 -1.09 6.36
CA SER A 40 18.99 -2.26 7.26
C SER A 40 17.58 -2.53 7.83
N VAL A 41 16.53 -2.01 7.19
CA VAL A 41 15.15 -2.16 7.68
C VAL A 41 14.62 -3.55 7.31
N ARG A 42 14.51 -4.42 8.31
CA ARG A 42 13.99 -5.80 8.20
C ARG A 42 12.65 -5.98 8.89
N HIS A 43 12.05 -7.17 8.88
CA HIS A 43 10.82 -7.48 9.63
C HIS A 43 9.63 -6.58 9.22
N CYS A 44 9.50 -6.32 7.92
CA CYS A 44 8.32 -5.63 7.39
C CYS A 44 7.16 -6.64 7.29
N PRO A 45 5.94 -6.31 7.75
CA PRO A 45 4.78 -7.15 7.50
C PRO A 45 4.48 -7.23 6.00
N SER A 46 4.31 -8.45 5.51
CA SER A 46 4.06 -8.80 4.11
C SER A 46 2.81 -9.67 3.95
N VAL A 47 2.22 -9.66 2.76
CA VAL A 47 1.07 -10.46 2.33
C VAL A 47 1.33 -11.08 0.96
N GLY A 48 0.52 -12.08 0.62
CA GLY A 48 0.78 -12.92 -0.54
C GLY A 48 1.90 -13.91 -0.24
N GLY A 49 2.64 -14.28 -1.27
CA GLY A 49 3.61 -15.37 -1.19
C GLY A 49 2.96 -16.75 -1.10
N GLY A 50 3.81 -17.78 -1.16
CA GLY A 50 3.37 -19.17 -1.18
C GLY A 50 3.22 -19.71 -2.59
N THR A 51 2.55 -20.85 -2.72
CA THR A 51 2.30 -21.52 -3.99
C THR A 51 0.80 -21.63 -4.23
N ASP A 52 0.40 -21.44 -5.49
CA ASP A 52 -0.97 -21.67 -5.91
C ASP A 52 -1.28 -23.19 -6.02
N TYR A 53 -2.48 -23.52 -6.48
CA TYR A 53 -2.89 -24.92 -6.67
C TYR A 53 -1.99 -25.69 -7.67
N TRP A 54 -1.40 -24.98 -8.64
CA TRP A 54 -0.51 -25.54 -9.64
C TRP A 54 0.96 -25.57 -9.19
N GLY A 55 1.26 -25.08 -7.99
CA GLY A 55 2.61 -24.99 -7.47
C GLY A 55 3.38 -23.75 -7.94
N GLU A 56 2.73 -22.80 -8.62
CA GLU A 56 3.34 -21.56 -9.06
C GLU A 56 3.50 -20.60 -7.88
N GLY A 57 4.67 -19.99 -7.78
CA GLY A 57 4.98 -19.02 -6.73
C GLY A 57 4.08 -17.78 -6.88
N GLN A 58 3.39 -17.41 -5.81
CA GLN A 58 2.63 -16.16 -5.77
C GLN A 58 3.55 -15.01 -5.34
N ASP A 59 3.31 -13.83 -5.90
CA ASP A 59 4.03 -12.63 -5.52
C ASP A 59 3.81 -12.30 -4.03
N ALA A 60 4.86 -11.82 -3.39
CA ALA A 60 4.81 -11.29 -2.05
C ALA A 60 4.95 -9.77 -2.09
N TYR A 61 4.07 -9.08 -1.38
CA TYR A 61 4.06 -7.62 -1.27
C TYR A 61 4.14 -7.22 0.19
N THR A 62 4.74 -6.06 0.50
CA THR A 62 4.56 -5.48 1.83
C THR A 62 3.08 -5.14 2.03
N VAL A 63 2.58 -5.20 3.27
CA VAL A 63 1.18 -4.84 3.58
C VAL A 63 0.83 -3.44 3.05
N TRP A 64 1.79 -2.50 3.11
CA TRP A 64 1.61 -1.16 2.56
C TRP A 64 1.49 -1.17 1.03
N ALA A 65 2.31 -1.94 0.31
CA ALA A 65 2.24 -2.04 -1.14
C ALA A 65 0.94 -2.69 -1.63
N ASP A 66 0.50 -3.77 -0.96
CA ASP A 66 -0.81 -4.36 -1.20
C ASP A 66 -1.93 -3.36 -0.93
N TRP A 67 -1.93 -2.71 0.24
CA TRP A 67 -2.94 -1.71 0.55
C TRP A 67 -2.96 -0.56 -0.46
N LYS A 68 -1.80 -0.06 -0.90
CA LYS A 68 -1.74 1.02 -1.90
C LYS A 68 -2.34 0.60 -3.25
N SER A 69 -2.28 -0.68 -3.59
CA SER A 69 -2.85 -1.25 -4.80
C SER A 69 -4.33 -1.61 -4.66
N CYS A 70 -4.74 -1.99 -3.45
CA CYS A 70 -6.04 -2.60 -3.18
C CYS A 70 -7.01 -1.73 -2.38
N TRP A 71 -6.57 -0.62 -1.76
CA TRP A 71 -7.43 0.30 -0.99
C TRP A 71 -8.67 0.78 -1.73
N PRO A 72 -8.67 0.96 -3.08
CA PRO A 72 -9.86 1.36 -3.81
C PRO A 72 -11.00 0.34 -3.67
N TRP A 73 -10.66 -0.93 -3.47
CA TRP A 73 -11.59 -2.07 -3.48
C TRP A 73 -12.03 -2.49 -2.07
N HIS A 74 -11.41 -1.97 -1.02
CA HIS A 74 -11.65 -2.38 0.36
C HIS A 74 -12.36 -1.33 1.23
N GLY A 75 -12.51 -0.10 0.74
CA GLY A 75 -13.21 0.96 1.47
C GLY A 75 -14.69 1.06 1.10
N PRO A 76 -15.53 1.65 1.97
CA PRO A 76 -16.93 1.95 1.68
C PRO A 76 -17.03 3.19 0.77
N PHE A 77 -16.36 3.14 -0.38
CA PHE A 77 -16.37 4.22 -1.35
C PHE A 77 -17.33 3.86 -2.47
N GLU A 78 -18.25 4.78 -2.79
CA GLU A 78 -19.03 4.67 -4.02
C GLU A 78 -18.07 4.79 -5.21
N ALA A 79 -18.17 3.91 -6.19
CA ALA A 79 -17.39 4.02 -7.42
C ALA A 79 -17.91 5.19 -8.26
N PHE A 80 -17.06 5.76 -9.13
CA PHE A 80 -17.51 6.69 -10.15
C PHE A 80 -18.57 6.03 -11.07
N PRO A 81 -19.54 6.81 -11.58
CA PRO A 81 -20.59 6.29 -12.46
C PRO A 81 -20.02 5.79 -13.79
N GLU A 82 -20.78 4.91 -14.44
CA GLU A 82 -20.48 4.36 -15.77
C GLU A 82 -20.23 5.47 -16.80
N GLY A 83 -19.14 5.36 -17.56
CA GLY A 83 -18.73 6.36 -18.55
C GLY A 83 -17.86 7.51 -18.01
N HIS A 84 -17.47 7.48 -16.73
CA HIS A 84 -16.50 8.43 -16.17
C HIS A 84 -15.06 8.01 -16.47
N GLU A 85 -14.13 8.97 -16.59
CA GLU A 85 -12.69 8.69 -16.85
C GLU A 85 -12.06 7.76 -15.79
N PHE A 86 -12.59 7.82 -14.56
CA PHE A 86 -12.18 7.00 -13.43
C PHE A 86 -13.23 5.95 -13.05
N GLU A 87 -14.01 5.46 -14.00
CA GLU A 87 -14.95 4.35 -13.76
C GLU A 87 -14.27 3.19 -13.00
N CYS A 88 -15.02 2.55 -12.10
CA CYS A 88 -14.54 1.52 -11.16
C CYS A 88 -13.59 2.00 -10.05
N TYR A 89 -13.16 3.26 -10.02
CA TYR A 89 -12.41 3.82 -8.89
C TYR A 89 -13.33 4.48 -7.85
N PRO A 90 -12.92 4.53 -6.57
CA PRO A 90 -13.55 5.31 -5.51
C PRO A 90 -13.78 6.77 -5.90
N ASP A 91 -15.00 7.25 -5.74
CA ASP A 91 -15.28 8.68 -5.73
C ASP A 91 -14.69 9.30 -4.46
N THR A 92 -13.51 9.89 -4.62
CA THR A 92 -12.84 10.70 -3.58
C THR A 92 -13.33 12.15 -3.55
N GLY A 93 -14.27 12.53 -4.42
CA GLY A 93 -14.83 13.87 -4.53
C GLY A 93 -15.58 14.33 -3.29
N ARG A 94 -16.17 13.39 -2.54
CA ARG A 94 -16.86 13.67 -1.26
C ARG A 94 -15.91 13.91 -0.07
N PHE A 95 -14.60 13.78 -0.25
CA PHE A 95 -13.64 14.08 0.82
C PHE A 95 -13.68 15.56 1.20
N ARG A 96 -13.51 15.83 2.50
CA ARG A 96 -13.39 17.20 3.00
C ARG A 96 -12.21 17.90 2.29
N PRO A 97 -12.31 19.21 1.99
CA PRO A 97 -11.24 19.95 1.32
C PRO A 97 -9.88 19.79 2.01
N THR A 98 -9.87 19.72 3.35
CA THR A 98 -8.68 19.48 4.16
C THR A 98 -8.01 18.14 3.84
N THR A 99 -8.79 17.07 3.74
CA THR A 99 -8.31 15.73 3.40
C THR A 99 -7.75 15.70 1.98
N ARG A 100 -8.44 16.32 1.02
CA ARG A 100 -7.96 16.44 -0.37
C ARG A 100 -6.63 17.18 -0.45
N ASN A 101 -6.48 18.28 0.29
CA ASN A 101 -5.24 19.06 0.33
C ASN A 101 -4.08 18.26 0.91
N LEU A 102 -4.31 17.47 1.96
CA LEU A 102 -3.29 16.59 2.55
C LEU A 102 -2.86 15.48 1.60
N LEU A 103 -3.82 14.84 0.90
CA LEU A 103 -3.52 13.81 -0.09
C LEU A 103 -2.69 14.37 -1.25
N LYS A 104 -3.04 15.57 -1.72
CA LYS A 104 -2.27 16.27 -2.76
C LYS A 104 -0.84 16.56 -2.29
N LEU A 105 -0.68 17.12 -1.09
CA LEU A 105 0.64 17.40 -0.50
C LEU A 105 1.49 16.12 -0.39
N ALA A 106 0.90 15.01 0.02
CA ALA A 106 1.60 13.73 0.11
C ALA A 106 2.06 13.21 -1.26
N ALA A 107 1.21 13.33 -2.30
CA ALA A 107 1.57 12.96 -3.67
C ALA A 107 2.72 13.82 -4.22
N ASP A 108 2.65 15.15 -4.00
CA ASP A 108 3.70 16.08 -4.41
C ASP A 108 5.04 15.73 -3.72
N CYS A 109 5.01 15.39 -2.42
CA CYS A 109 6.21 14.94 -1.71
C CYS A 109 6.78 13.62 -2.25
N GLU A 110 5.93 12.67 -2.65
CA GLU A 110 6.39 11.43 -3.30
C GLU A 110 7.07 11.70 -4.64
N LEU A 111 6.51 12.60 -5.45
CA LEU A 111 7.09 13.00 -6.74
C LEU A 111 8.44 13.68 -6.57
N ILE A 112 8.55 14.63 -5.64
CA ILE A 112 9.83 15.29 -5.32
C ILE A 112 10.87 14.26 -4.86
N SER A 113 10.48 13.33 -3.99
CA SER A 113 11.38 12.27 -3.51
C SER A 113 11.86 11.35 -4.62
N LYS A 114 11.07 11.12 -5.67
CA LYS A 114 11.46 10.32 -6.85
C LYS A 114 12.36 11.09 -7.80
N ALA A 115 12.14 12.40 -7.94
CA ALA A 115 12.98 13.25 -8.80
C ALA A 115 14.38 13.54 -8.19
N SER A 116 14.50 13.42 -6.86
CA SER A 116 15.76 13.61 -6.13
C SER A 116 16.56 12.33 -5.89
N ALA A 117 16.05 11.17 -6.31
CA ALA A 117 16.68 9.87 -6.18
C ALA A 117 17.34 9.48 -7.51
#